data_AF-A0A938RG36-F1
#
_entry.id   AF-A0A938RG36-F1
#
_cell.length_a   1.000
_cell.length_b   1.000
_cell.length_c   1.000
_cell.angle_alpha   90.00
_cell.angle_beta   90.00
_cell.angle_gamma   90.00
#
_symmetry.space_group_name_H-M   'P 1'
#
loop_
_entity.id
_entity.type
_entity.pdbx_description
1 polymer ?
#
loop_
_entity_poly.entity_id
_entity_poly.type
_entity_poly.pdbx_seq_one_letter_code
_entity_poly.pdbx_strand_id
1 'polypeptide(L)'
;MEILSRPVRRVKIPLTVAVHEYLRDHRYEGRVVLPAVEALQILAGSLPEDLPRCDPRFQEGGDFAHLLPLAADIQSFNAFHEIDIYPDGRRLSRLTTLRSGQQNQWTRSIEHVSVSFLPIGGKKRGKEKGSEQGSKETFENGIPEERIGDFSGPPAPAAERQQRRLFEREARVSSLQRSEEEQGRKMSNAWRDLVFQRSLNELMQKEGPSFSFSSRRLYADLVPFGSAYHNVVDEVSLGRAGATATVSGGDFREAVGPLGSPFPFDAAMHLACAWGQRYRNVVAFPVGFDRREIINPTSPGETYRCRVFPHEDEGTIMRFHIWLLGKDDRPAEAILGLRMRDISGGRLRPPAWVREGV
;
A
#
# COMPACT_ATOMS: atom_id res chain seq x y z
N MET A 1 -13.05 -21.33 6.44
CA MET A 1 -12.73 -20.76 5.12
C MET A 1 -13.88 -19.88 4.72
N GLU A 2 -13.72 -18.56 4.80
CA GLU A 2 -14.67 -17.64 4.16
C GLU A 2 -14.64 -17.92 2.65
N ILE A 3 -15.82 -18.17 2.07
CA ILE A 3 -15.98 -18.27 0.62
C ILE A 3 -15.74 -16.86 0.09
N LEU A 4 -14.52 -16.56 -0.34
CA LEU A 4 -14.21 -15.31 -1.04
C LEU A 4 -15.18 -15.23 -2.22
N SER A 5 -16.01 -14.19 -2.22
CA SER A 5 -17.00 -13.97 -3.28
C SER A 5 -16.29 -13.97 -4.64
N ARG A 6 -16.89 -14.55 -5.67
CA ARG A 6 -16.32 -14.51 -7.02
C ARG A 6 -16.25 -13.05 -7.52
N PRO A 7 -15.23 -12.68 -8.32
CA PRO A 7 -15.18 -11.34 -8.92
C PRO A 7 -16.38 -11.14 -9.86
N VAL A 8 -16.96 -9.94 -9.83
CA VAL A 8 -18.10 -9.53 -10.68
C VAL A 8 -17.65 -9.02 -12.04
N ARG A 9 -16.41 -8.53 -12.14
CA ARG A 9 -15.81 -8.04 -13.38
C ARG A 9 -14.30 -8.29 -13.34
N ARG A 10 -13.73 -8.61 -14.50
CA ARG A 10 -12.28 -8.68 -14.71
C ARG A 10 -11.87 -7.69 -15.78
N VAL A 11 -10.77 -6.97 -15.55
CA VAL A 11 -10.18 -6.04 -16.50
C VAL A 11 -8.73 -6.43 -16.70
N LYS A 12 -8.24 -6.34 -17.94
CA LYS A 12 -6.85 -6.58 -18.28
C LYS A 12 -6.34 -5.40 -19.09
N ILE A 13 -5.37 -4.68 -18.56
CA ILE A 13 -4.83 -3.46 -19.14
C ILE A 13 -3.40 -3.77 -19.63
N PRO A 14 -3.09 -3.67 -20.93
CA PRO A 14 -1.72 -3.76 -21.39
C PRO A 14 -0.93 -2.53 -20.92
N LEU A 15 0.27 -2.76 -20.41
CA LEU A 15 1.17 -1.73 -19.92
C LEU A 15 2.49 -1.79 -20.68
N THR A 16 3.02 -0.61 -21.03
CA THR A 16 4.43 -0.42 -21.38
C THR A 16 5.06 0.39 -20.27
N VAL A 17 5.95 -0.24 -19.50
CA VAL A 17 6.55 0.35 -18.30
C VAL A 17 7.96 0.81 -18.66
N ALA A 18 8.25 2.09 -18.45
CA ALA A 18 9.59 2.65 -18.62
C ALA A 18 10.56 2.12 -17.55
N VAL A 19 11.81 1.90 -17.93
CA VAL A 19 12.88 1.49 -17.02
C VAL A 19 13.86 2.66 -16.85
N HIS A 20 13.64 3.43 -15.80
CA HIS A 20 14.49 4.54 -15.41
C HIS A 20 15.87 4.08 -14.90
N GLU A 21 16.87 4.97 -14.95
CA GLU A 21 18.25 4.66 -14.61
C GLU A 21 18.41 4.18 -13.16
N TYR A 22 17.69 4.79 -12.22
CA TYR A 22 17.76 4.40 -10.82
C TYR A 22 17.39 2.93 -10.58
N LEU A 23 16.48 2.36 -11.38
CA LEU A 23 16.08 0.94 -11.26
C LEU A 23 17.23 -0.04 -11.52
N ARG A 24 18.30 0.40 -12.22
CA ARG A 24 19.49 -0.42 -12.53
C ARG A 24 20.31 -0.79 -11.31
N ASP A 25 20.11 -0.05 -10.23
CA ASP A 25 20.80 -0.26 -8.96
C ASP A 25 20.10 -1.28 -8.05
N HIS A 26 18.83 -1.62 -8.33
CA HIS A 26 18.14 -2.68 -7.59
C HIS A 26 18.53 -4.07 -8.14
N ARG A 27 19.48 -4.73 -7.46
CA ARG A 27 20.14 -5.94 -7.97
C ARG A 27 20.01 -7.13 -7.03
N TYR A 28 19.71 -8.29 -7.59
CA TYR A 28 19.74 -9.58 -6.91
C TYR A 28 20.57 -10.58 -7.71
N GLU A 29 21.55 -11.23 -7.05
CA GLU A 29 22.50 -12.18 -7.68
C GLU A 29 23.10 -11.62 -9.00
N GLY A 30 23.47 -10.33 -9.00
CA GLY A 30 24.08 -9.63 -10.14
C GLY A 30 23.10 -9.15 -11.24
N ARG A 31 21.81 -9.48 -11.15
CA ARG A 31 20.79 -9.11 -12.14
C ARG A 31 19.97 -7.93 -11.65
N VAL A 32 19.60 -7.04 -12.57
CA VAL A 32 18.62 -5.99 -12.30
C VAL A 32 17.25 -6.64 -12.11
N VAL A 33 16.55 -6.30 -11.04
CA VAL A 33 15.22 -6.82 -10.72
C VAL A 33 14.32 -5.65 -10.39
N LEU A 34 13.08 -5.63 -10.91
CA LEU A 34 12.11 -4.62 -10.54
C LEU A 34 11.84 -4.69 -9.02
N PRO A 35 12.03 -3.60 -8.27
CA PRO A 35 11.69 -3.58 -6.84
C PRO A 35 10.21 -3.85 -6.60
N ALA A 36 9.90 -4.49 -5.48
CA ALA A 36 8.51 -4.76 -5.10
C ALA A 36 7.71 -3.47 -4.93
N VAL A 37 8.34 -2.42 -4.38
CA VAL A 37 7.72 -1.09 -4.21
C VAL A 37 7.36 -0.43 -5.53
N GLU A 38 8.14 -0.65 -6.59
CA GLU A 38 7.89 -0.14 -7.93
C GLU A 38 6.74 -0.86 -8.61
N ALA A 39 6.66 -2.19 -8.45
CA ALA A 39 5.51 -2.94 -8.91
C ALA A 39 4.19 -2.45 -8.28
N LEU A 40 4.21 -2.05 -7.00
CA LEU A 40 3.05 -1.44 -6.35
C LEU A 40 2.72 -0.05 -6.91
N GLN A 41 3.73 0.77 -7.23
CA GLN A 41 3.53 2.08 -7.89
C GLN A 41 2.86 1.91 -9.25
N ILE A 42 3.35 0.96 -10.06
CA ILE A 42 2.78 0.64 -11.36
C ILE A 42 1.31 0.27 -11.19
N LEU A 43 0.98 -0.68 -10.30
CA LEU A 43 -0.39 -1.12 -10.08
C LEU A 43 -1.30 0.01 -9.58
N ALA A 44 -0.81 0.89 -8.73
CA ALA A 44 -1.57 2.04 -8.25
C ALA A 44 -1.77 3.10 -9.34
N GLY A 45 -0.74 3.35 -10.16
CA GLY A 45 -0.74 4.36 -11.22
C GLY A 45 -1.55 3.96 -12.45
N SER A 46 -1.72 2.66 -12.70
CA SER A 46 -2.52 2.15 -13.82
C SER A 46 -3.97 1.81 -13.46
N LEU A 47 -4.43 2.16 -12.25
CA LEU A 47 -5.83 1.99 -11.88
C LEU A 47 -6.73 2.83 -12.82
N PRO A 48 -7.73 2.21 -13.46
CA PRO A 48 -8.55 2.92 -14.42
C PRO A 48 -9.56 3.84 -13.72
N GLU A 49 -9.73 5.03 -14.28
CA GLU A 49 -10.54 6.13 -13.72
C GLU A 49 -12.06 5.89 -13.84
N ASP A 50 -12.49 5.07 -14.79
CA ASP A 50 -13.89 4.74 -15.08
C ASP A 50 -14.51 3.74 -14.10
N LEU A 51 -13.70 3.17 -13.22
CA LEU A 51 -14.15 2.21 -12.20
C LEU A 51 -14.45 2.90 -10.86
N PRO A 52 -15.37 2.35 -10.02
CA PRO A 52 -15.72 2.93 -8.70
C PRO A 52 -14.50 3.17 -7.82
N ARG A 53 -14.20 4.43 -7.47
CA ARG A 53 -12.90 4.82 -6.91
C ARG A 53 -12.46 3.98 -5.70
N CYS A 54 -11.24 3.46 -5.79
CA CYS A 54 -10.48 2.91 -4.67
C CYS A 54 -9.41 3.90 -4.23
N ASP A 55 -8.99 3.84 -2.97
CA ASP A 55 -7.85 4.61 -2.49
C ASP A 55 -6.59 3.73 -2.56
N PRO A 56 -5.66 3.99 -3.49
CA PRO A 56 -4.45 3.16 -3.65
C PRO A 56 -3.51 3.22 -2.43
N ARG A 57 -3.73 4.18 -1.53
CA ARG A 57 -2.99 4.32 -0.26
C ARG A 57 -3.38 3.27 0.77
N PHE A 58 -4.47 2.54 0.55
CA PHE A 58 -4.93 1.45 1.40
C PHE A 58 -4.82 0.13 0.66
N GLN A 59 -3.84 -0.66 1.08
CA GLN A 59 -3.46 -1.91 0.45
C GLN A 59 -3.61 -3.06 1.43
N GLU A 60 -4.22 -4.16 1.00
CA GLU A 60 -4.36 -5.39 1.78
C GLU A 60 -3.85 -6.60 1.01
N GLY A 61 -3.22 -7.53 1.72
CA GLY A 61 -2.78 -8.81 1.18
C GLY A 61 -1.81 -8.66 0.01
N GLY A 62 -0.80 -7.80 0.15
CA GLY A 62 0.26 -7.68 -0.84
C GLY A 62 1.07 -8.97 -0.91
N ASP A 63 1.30 -9.49 -2.10
CA ASP A 63 2.07 -10.71 -2.34
C ASP A 63 3.10 -10.50 -3.45
N PHE A 64 4.35 -10.91 -3.18
CA PHE A 64 5.48 -10.78 -4.12
C PHE A 64 5.87 -12.17 -4.61
N ALA A 65 5.02 -12.74 -5.45
CA ALA A 65 5.10 -14.14 -5.88
C ALA A 65 6.40 -14.45 -6.64
N HIS A 66 6.79 -13.60 -7.58
CA HIS A 66 7.94 -13.83 -8.45
C HIS A 66 8.72 -12.56 -8.75
N LEU A 67 10.05 -12.63 -8.61
CA LEU A 67 10.95 -11.58 -9.07
C LEU A 67 10.72 -11.30 -10.56
N LEU A 68 10.85 -10.04 -10.97
CA LEU A 68 10.82 -9.61 -12.36
C LEU A 68 12.22 -9.14 -12.78
N PRO A 69 13.05 -10.00 -13.38
CA PRO A 69 14.34 -9.57 -13.91
C PRO A 69 14.17 -8.60 -15.07
N LEU A 70 14.98 -7.55 -15.09
CA LEU A 70 15.07 -6.60 -16.19
C LEU A 70 16.39 -6.84 -16.94
N ALA A 71 16.35 -6.91 -18.26
CA ALA A 71 17.58 -6.95 -19.06
C ALA A 71 18.38 -5.65 -18.86
N ALA A 72 19.71 -5.72 -18.90
CA ALA A 72 20.58 -4.62 -18.47
C ALA A 72 20.40 -3.32 -19.28
N ASP A 73 20.00 -3.44 -20.54
CA ASP A 73 19.86 -2.36 -21.53
C ASP A 73 18.40 -2.01 -21.88
N ILE A 74 17.42 -2.75 -21.33
CA ILE A 74 16.00 -2.58 -21.69
C ILE A 74 15.45 -1.23 -21.26
N GLN A 75 14.96 -0.41 -22.18
CA GLN A 75 14.42 0.93 -21.84
C GLN A 75 12.97 0.88 -21.36
N SER A 76 12.24 -0.16 -21.75
CA SER A 76 10.87 -0.39 -21.33
C SER A 76 10.50 -1.86 -21.49
N PHE A 77 9.59 -2.37 -20.66
CA PHE A 77 9.06 -3.73 -20.80
C PHE A 77 7.53 -3.72 -20.89
N ASN A 78 6.99 -4.76 -21.51
CA ASN A 78 5.55 -4.96 -21.59
C ASN A 78 5.07 -5.83 -20.43
N ALA A 79 3.96 -5.44 -19.83
CA ALA A 79 3.28 -6.14 -18.75
C ALA A 79 1.77 -6.00 -18.90
N PHE A 80 1.03 -6.61 -17.99
CA PHE A 80 -0.40 -6.39 -17.85
C PHE A 80 -0.73 -6.07 -16.40
N HIS A 81 -1.66 -5.14 -16.23
CA HIS A 81 -2.39 -4.95 -14.98
C HIS A 81 -3.71 -5.69 -15.10
N GLU A 82 -3.82 -6.80 -14.36
CA GLU A 82 -5.04 -7.58 -14.27
C GLU A 82 -5.79 -7.20 -12.98
N ILE A 83 -7.07 -6.87 -13.11
CA ILE A 83 -7.91 -6.36 -12.02
C ILE A 83 -9.15 -7.24 -11.89
N ASP A 84 -9.29 -7.91 -10.75
CA ASP A 84 -10.54 -8.54 -10.32
C ASP A 84 -11.33 -7.56 -9.44
N ILE A 85 -12.56 -7.25 -9.82
CA ILE A 85 -13.47 -6.38 -9.07
C ILE A 85 -14.47 -7.24 -8.30
N TYR A 86 -14.61 -6.98 -7.01
CA TYR A 86 -15.49 -7.73 -6.11
C TYR A 86 -16.79 -6.95 -5.81
N PRO A 87 -17.88 -7.63 -5.38
CA PRO A 87 -19.15 -6.97 -5.05
C PRO A 87 -19.05 -5.88 -3.98
N ASP A 88 -18.08 -6.00 -3.07
CA ASP A 88 -17.82 -5.03 -1.99
C ASP A 88 -17.02 -3.81 -2.47
N GLY A 89 -16.68 -3.74 -3.76
CA GLY A 89 -15.87 -2.68 -4.35
C GLY A 89 -14.36 -2.87 -4.21
N ARG A 90 -13.90 -3.94 -3.55
CA ARG A 90 -12.47 -4.29 -3.49
C ARG A 90 -11.95 -4.61 -4.89
N ARG A 91 -10.70 -4.22 -5.15
CA ARG A 91 -10.00 -4.53 -6.40
C ARG A 91 -8.74 -5.32 -6.11
N LEU A 92 -8.69 -6.59 -6.50
CA LEU A 92 -7.46 -7.35 -6.49
C LEU A 92 -6.70 -7.08 -7.79
N SER A 93 -5.60 -6.35 -7.66
CA SER A 93 -4.72 -5.94 -8.76
C SER A 93 -3.52 -6.87 -8.84
N ARG A 94 -3.10 -7.22 -10.06
CA ARG A 94 -1.95 -8.08 -10.33
C ARG A 94 -1.09 -7.52 -11.45
N LEU A 95 0.22 -7.55 -11.27
CA LEU A 95 1.20 -7.24 -12.31
C LEU A 95 1.65 -8.56 -12.92
N THR A 96 1.33 -8.79 -14.19
CA THR A 96 1.69 -10.02 -14.90
C THR A 96 2.55 -9.73 -16.13
N THR A 97 3.49 -10.63 -16.43
CA THR A 97 4.22 -10.62 -17.70
C THR A 97 4.01 -11.90 -18.48
N LEU A 98 4.32 -11.85 -19.77
CA LEU A 98 4.26 -12.98 -20.66
C LEU A 98 5.67 -13.52 -20.88
N ARG A 99 5.88 -14.81 -20.62
CA ARG A 99 7.14 -15.50 -20.90
C ARG A 99 6.93 -16.56 -21.96
N SER A 100 7.65 -16.44 -23.07
CA SER A 100 7.75 -17.49 -24.09
C SER A 100 8.77 -18.53 -23.62
N GLY A 101 8.40 -19.82 -23.68
CA GLY A 101 9.33 -20.91 -23.39
C GLY A 101 10.37 -21.08 -24.50
N GLN A 102 11.59 -21.52 -24.17
CA GLN A 102 12.66 -21.74 -25.16
C GLN A 102 12.37 -22.87 -26.17
N GLN A 103 11.39 -23.72 -25.92
CA GLN A 103 11.16 -24.94 -26.72
C GLN A 103 9.79 -25.08 -27.37
N ASN A 104 8.81 -24.19 -27.18
CA ASN A 104 7.55 -24.26 -27.94
C ASN A 104 6.70 -22.99 -27.79
N GLN A 105 5.84 -22.78 -28.80
CA GLN A 105 4.90 -21.68 -29.11
C GLN A 105 3.91 -21.24 -28.01
N TRP A 106 4.14 -21.60 -26.75
CA TRP A 106 3.26 -21.34 -25.61
C TRP A 106 3.80 -20.23 -24.74
N THR A 107 3.05 -19.14 -24.67
CA THR A 107 3.31 -18.01 -23.80
C THR A 107 2.61 -18.23 -22.46
N ARG A 108 3.37 -18.27 -21.36
CA ARG A 108 2.82 -18.41 -20.01
C ARG A 108 2.70 -17.03 -19.35
N SER A 109 1.58 -16.77 -18.68
CA SER A 109 1.44 -15.61 -17.81
C SER A 109 2.15 -15.88 -16.49
N ILE A 110 2.96 -14.93 -16.02
CA ILE A 110 3.66 -14.97 -14.74
C ILE A 110 3.16 -13.81 -13.90
N GLU A 111 2.58 -14.10 -12.74
CA GLU A 111 2.22 -13.10 -11.73
C GLU A 111 3.46 -12.73 -10.91
N HIS A 112 3.78 -11.44 -10.83
CA HIS A 112 4.92 -10.95 -10.07
C HIS A 112 4.49 -10.40 -8.72
N VAL A 113 3.46 -9.55 -8.74
CA VAL A 113 2.92 -8.87 -7.56
C VAL A 113 1.42 -8.86 -7.63
N SER A 114 0.76 -9.08 -6.49
CA SER A 114 -0.66 -8.82 -6.32
C SER A 114 -0.96 -8.05 -5.03
N VAL A 115 -2.03 -7.25 -5.06
CA VAL A 115 -2.47 -6.45 -3.91
C VAL A 115 -3.94 -6.08 -4.04
N SER A 116 -4.66 -6.03 -2.93
CA SER A 116 -6.04 -5.52 -2.91
C SER A 116 -6.06 -4.03 -2.58
N PHE A 117 -6.69 -3.23 -3.43
CA PHE A 117 -7.04 -1.84 -3.14
C PHE A 117 -8.48 -1.75 -2.62
N LEU A 118 -8.68 -0.97 -1.55
CA LEU A 118 -9.97 -0.83 -0.89
C LEU A 118 -10.80 0.33 -1.49
N PRO A 119 -12.14 0.22 -1.53
CA PRO A 119 -13.02 1.28 -2.00
C PRO A 119 -12.96 2.51 -1.09
N ILE A 120 -13.12 3.70 -1.66
CA ILE A 120 -13.27 4.93 -0.88
C ILE A 120 -14.60 4.86 -0.09
N GLY A 121 -14.56 5.09 1.23
CA GLY A 121 -15.76 5.14 2.08
C GLY A 121 -16.29 3.80 2.62
N GLY A 122 -15.60 2.68 2.40
CA GLY A 122 -16.05 1.36 2.85
C GLY A 122 -15.98 1.15 4.38
N LYS A 123 -17.15 1.15 5.05
CA LYS A 123 -17.34 0.56 6.39
C LYS A 123 -16.98 -0.93 6.37
N LYS A 124 -16.27 -1.42 7.40
CA LYS A 124 -16.23 -2.86 7.72
C LYS A 124 -17.65 -3.31 8.06
N ARG A 125 -18.28 -4.17 7.25
CA ARG A 125 -19.41 -4.97 7.74
C ARG A 125 -18.84 -6.13 8.54
N GLY A 126 -19.07 -6.08 9.85
CA GLY A 126 -18.76 -7.15 10.78
C GLY A 126 -19.67 -7.04 12.00
N LYS A 127 -20.91 -7.54 11.85
CA LYS A 127 -21.63 -8.29 12.88
C LYS A 127 -22.97 -8.75 12.31
N GLU A 128 -23.06 -10.03 12.03
CA GLU A 128 -24.31 -10.77 12.17
C GLU A 128 -24.84 -10.56 13.59
N LYS A 129 -26.06 -10.05 13.67
CA LYS A 129 -27.05 -10.43 14.69
C LYS A 129 -28.29 -10.76 13.85
N GLY A 130 -28.77 -11.99 13.84
CA GLY A 130 -29.35 -12.60 15.03
C GLY A 130 -30.77 -12.08 15.13
N SER A 131 -31.70 -12.92 14.67
CA SER A 131 -33.17 -12.85 14.81
C SER A 131 -33.69 -12.12 16.05
N GLU A 132 -34.72 -11.29 15.91
CA GLU A 132 -36.07 -11.53 16.47
C GLU A 132 -37.05 -10.37 16.19
N GLN A 133 -38.19 -10.77 15.62
CA GLN A 133 -39.59 -10.37 15.87
C GLN A 133 -40.04 -8.92 16.16
N GLY A 134 -41.11 -8.56 15.44
CA GLY A 134 -42.23 -7.71 15.91
C GLY A 134 -41.98 -6.20 15.82
N SER A 135 -42.91 -5.35 15.43
CA SER A 135 -44.34 -5.45 15.12
C SER A 135 -44.74 -4.18 14.35
N LYS A 136 -45.84 -4.29 13.61
CA LYS A 136 -46.57 -3.21 12.94
C LYS A 136 -46.75 -1.97 13.83
N GLU A 137 -46.73 -0.78 13.22
CA GLU A 137 -47.86 0.15 13.32
C GLU A 137 -47.86 1.21 12.19
N THR A 138 -49.06 1.39 11.67
CA THR A 138 -49.57 2.34 10.68
C THR A 138 -49.50 3.79 11.17
N PHE A 139 -49.47 4.79 10.28
CA PHE A 139 -50.45 5.88 10.30
C PHE A 139 -50.47 6.67 8.99
N GLU A 140 -51.69 6.86 8.51
CA GLU A 140 -52.13 7.61 7.34
C GLU A 140 -52.32 9.12 7.63
N ASN A 141 -52.24 9.89 6.56
CA ASN A 141 -53.03 11.06 6.18
C ASN A 141 -53.00 12.37 7.00
N GLY A 142 -52.87 13.47 6.25
CA GLY A 142 -53.18 14.82 6.71
C GLY A 142 -52.73 15.90 5.73
N ILE A 143 -53.47 16.07 4.62
CA ILE A 143 -53.48 17.33 3.86
C ILE A 143 -54.34 18.34 4.63
N PRO A 144 -53.98 19.63 4.64
CA PRO A 144 -55.01 20.64 4.40
C PRO A 144 -54.63 21.71 3.38
N GLU A 145 -55.69 22.24 2.80
CA GLU A 145 -55.80 23.18 1.69
C GLU A 145 -55.29 24.61 1.98
N GLU A 146 -54.85 25.21 0.87
CA GLU A 146 -54.79 26.61 0.43
C GLU A 146 -55.13 27.79 1.37
N ARG A 147 -54.26 28.81 1.28
CA ARG A 147 -54.68 30.22 1.14
C ARG A 147 -53.81 30.97 0.13
N ILE A 148 -54.51 31.60 -0.81
CA ILE A 148 -54.03 32.44 -1.90
C ILE A 148 -53.54 33.79 -1.36
N GLY A 149 -52.43 34.28 -1.93
CA GLY A 149 -51.97 35.67 -1.80
C GLY A 149 -51.14 36.06 -3.03
N ASP A 150 -51.68 37.01 -3.80
CA ASP A 150 -51.14 37.59 -5.03
C ASP A 150 -49.70 38.14 -4.90
N PHE A 151 -48.84 37.82 -5.88
CA PHE A 151 -47.72 38.68 -6.27
C PHE A 151 -47.51 38.61 -7.78
N SER A 152 -47.77 39.74 -8.42
CA SER A 152 -47.64 40.01 -9.84
C SER A 152 -46.18 40.30 -10.24
N GLY A 153 -45.71 39.53 -11.21
CA GLY A 153 -44.47 39.74 -11.97
C GLY A 153 -44.43 38.69 -13.08
N PRO A 154 -43.95 39.01 -14.30
CA PRO A 154 -44.02 38.06 -15.41
C PRO A 154 -43.30 36.77 -15.02
N PRO A 155 -43.96 35.60 -15.10
CA PRO A 155 -43.29 34.38 -14.74
C PRO A 155 -42.22 34.09 -15.79
N ALA A 156 -40.94 34.04 -15.36
CA ALA A 156 -39.91 33.35 -16.14
C ALA A 156 -40.47 32.00 -16.62
N PRO A 157 -40.33 31.66 -17.92
CA PRO A 157 -41.04 30.55 -18.53
C PRO A 157 -40.88 29.29 -17.67
N ALA A 158 -41.97 28.56 -17.45
CA ALA A 158 -42.02 27.43 -16.52
C ALA A 158 -40.86 26.43 -16.68
N ALA A 159 -40.33 26.31 -17.90
CA ALA A 159 -39.14 25.54 -18.25
C ALA A 159 -37.84 26.01 -17.54
N GLU A 160 -37.59 27.33 -17.43
CA GLU A 160 -36.41 27.88 -16.76
C GLU A 160 -36.47 27.71 -15.24
N ARG A 161 -37.67 27.83 -14.63
CA ARG A 161 -37.85 27.56 -13.19
C ARG A 161 -37.64 26.09 -12.86
N GLN A 162 -38.06 25.20 -13.76
CA GLN A 162 -37.90 23.76 -13.59
C GLN A 162 -36.44 23.32 -13.78
N GLN A 163 -35.73 23.90 -14.76
CA GLN A 163 -34.29 23.68 -14.95
C GLN A 163 -33.43 24.23 -13.80
N ARG A 164 -33.72 25.44 -13.29
CA ARG A 164 -33.03 25.97 -12.10
C ARG A 164 -33.23 25.10 -10.87
N ARG A 165 -34.47 24.63 -10.62
CA ARG A 165 -34.77 23.73 -9.49
C ARG A 165 -34.09 22.37 -9.63
N LEU A 166 -33.95 21.83 -10.84
CA LEU A 166 -33.18 20.61 -11.10
C LEU A 166 -31.69 20.82 -10.84
N PHE A 167 -31.11 21.92 -11.35
CA PHE A 167 -29.69 22.23 -11.16
C PHE A 167 -29.33 22.51 -9.70
N GLU A 168 -30.18 23.24 -8.97
CA GLU A 168 -30.02 23.49 -7.54
C GLU A 168 -30.15 22.20 -6.71
N ARG A 169 -31.03 21.28 -7.12
CA ARG A 169 -31.19 19.97 -6.47
C ARG A 169 -29.99 19.06 -6.72
N GLU A 170 -29.47 19.03 -7.94
CA GLU A 170 -28.24 18.27 -8.27
C GLU A 170 -27.01 18.83 -7.55
N ALA A 171 -26.86 20.16 -7.49
CA ALA A 171 -25.79 20.80 -6.73
C ALA A 171 -25.88 20.49 -5.22
N ARG A 172 -27.09 20.46 -4.66
CA ARG A 172 -27.32 20.07 -3.26
C ARG A 172 -26.96 18.60 -3.02
N VAL A 173 -27.38 17.70 -3.89
CA VAL A 173 -27.03 16.26 -3.80
C VAL A 173 -25.52 16.06 -3.89
N SER A 174 -24.83 16.75 -4.82
CA SER A 174 -23.38 16.68 -4.94
C SER A 174 -22.64 17.24 -3.72
N SER A 175 -23.15 18.33 -3.13
CA SER A 175 -22.58 18.92 -1.90
C SER A 175 -22.76 18.04 -0.67
N LEU A 176 -23.91 17.37 -0.55
CA LEU A 176 -24.20 16.42 0.53
C LEU A 176 -23.35 15.16 0.40
N GLN A 177 -23.19 14.62 -0.82
CA GLN A 177 -22.30 13.49 -1.07
C GLN A 177 -20.84 13.83 -0.73
N ARG A 178 -20.34 15.02 -1.10
CA ARG A 178 -18.99 15.46 -0.70
C ARG A 178 -18.86 15.61 0.82
N SER A 179 -19.87 16.16 1.49
CA SER A 179 -19.89 16.32 2.95
C SER A 179 -19.92 14.97 3.68
N GLU A 180 -20.71 14.01 3.18
CA GLU A 180 -20.80 12.66 3.74
C GLU A 180 -19.53 11.85 3.48
N GLU A 181 -18.90 11.98 2.30
CA GLU A 181 -17.58 11.42 2.01
C GLU A 181 -16.49 12.01 2.92
N GLU A 182 -16.52 13.33 3.15
CA GLU A 182 -15.54 14.01 3.99
C GLU A 182 -15.73 13.68 5.48
N GLN A 183 -16.97 13.59 5.97
CA GLN A 183 -17.27 13.14 7.33
C GLN A 183 -16.99 11.65 7.52
N GLY A 184 -17.30 10.81 6.54
CA GLY A 184 -16.95 9.38 6.53
C GLY A 184 -15.44 9.16 6.57
N ARG A 185 -14.68 9.97 5.82
CA ARG A 185 -13.21 10.00 5.82
C ARG A 185 -12.66 10.47 7.16
N LYS A 186 -13.20 11.55 7.76
CA LYS A 186 -12.79 12.07 9.08
C LYS A 186 -13.04 11.06 10.21
N MET A 187 -14.21 10.41 10.24
CA MET A 187 -14.57 9.41 11.26
C MET A 187 -13.78 8.10 11.11
N SER A 188 -13.56 7.63 9.88
CA SER A 188 -12.72 6.45 9.60
C SER A 188 -11.27 6.70 10.00
N ASN A 189 -10.75 7.91 9.76
CA ASN A 189 -9.39 8.27 10.12
C ASN A 189 -9.24 8.40 11.64
N ALA A 190 -10.15 9.07 12.36
CA ALA A 190 -10.05 9.24 13.81
C ALA A 190 -10.05 7.92 14.59
N TRP A 191 -10.85 6.92 14.18
CA TRP A 191 -10.86 5.61 14.84
C TRP A 191 -9.65 4.74 14.45
N ARG A 192 -9.15 4.88 13.22
CA ARG A 192 -7.91 4.25 12.76
C ARG A 192 -6.71 4.83 13.49
N ASP A 193 -6.62 6.15 13.58
CA ASP A 193 -5.59 6.89 14.32
C ASP A 193 -5.53 6.43 15.78
N LEU A 194 -6.67 6.20 16.44
CA LEU A 194 -6.70 5.79 17.86
C LEU A 194 -6.15 4.37 18.10
N VAL A 195 -6.52 3.40 17.26
CA VAL A 195 -6.01 2.00 17.36
C VAL A 195 -4.54 1.93 16.97
N PHE A 196 -4.16 2.69 15.95
CA PHE A 196 -2.82 2.78 15.39
C PHE A 196 -1.85 3.50 16.35
N GLN A 197 -2.27 4.61 16.98
CA GLN A 197 -1.48 5.33 17.97
C GLN A 197 -1.27 4.53 19.26
N ARG A 198 -2.27 3.75 19.71
CA ARG A 198 -2.11 2.93 20.91
C ARG A 198 -1.08 1.82 20.71
N SER A 199 -1.15 1.11 19.59
CA SER A 199 -0.14 0.11 19.22
C SER A 199 1.24 0.73 18.94
N LEU A 200 1.28 1.92 18.34
CA LEU A 200 2.54 2.65 18.13
C LEU A 200 3.19 3.01 19.46
N ASN A 201 2.46 3.60 20.40
CA ASN A 201 3.01 4.04 21.70
C ASN A 201 3.56 2.86 22.51
N GLU A 202 2.85 1.72 22.52
CA GLU A 202 3.30 0.49 23.19
C GLU A 202 4.54 -0.11 22.51
N LEU A 203 4.63 -0.07 21.17
CA LEU A 203 5.82 -0.50 20.41
C LEU A 203 6.99 0.47 20.59
N MET A 204 6.73 1.77 20.72
CA MET A 204 7.76 2.79 20.79
C MET A 204 8.55 2.77 22.11
N GLN A 205 7.98 2.21 23.18
CA GLN A 205 8.59 2.12 24.52
C GLN A 205 9.55 0.94 24.73
N LYS A 206 9.64 0.00 23.78
CA LYS A 206 10.59 -1.13 23.88
C LYS A 206 11.99 -0.70 23.47
N GLU A 207 12.74 -0.13 24.41
CA GLU A 207 14.17 0.09 24.27
C GLU A 207 14.95 -0.97 25.05
N GLY A 208 15.91 -1.59 24.37
CA GLY A 208 16.86 -2.54 24.94
C GLY A 208 18.24 -2.29 24.34
N PRO A 209 19.26 -3.04 24.74
CA PRO A 209 20.60 -2.88 24.19
C PRO A 209 20.57 -3.05 22.67
N SER A 210 21.15 -2.08 21.95
CA SER A 210 21.24 -2.08 20.51
C SER A 210 22.66 -2.35 20.01
N PHE A 211 22.72 -2.99 18.85
CA PHE A 211 23.93 -3.16 18.06
C PHE A 211 23.87 -2.19 16.89
N SER A 212 24.79 -1.21 16.90
CA SER A 212 24.84 -0.16 15.90
C SER A 212 25.96 -0.34 14.87
N PHE A 213 25.71 0.08 13.64
CA PHE A 213 26.70 0.16 12.56
C PHE A 213 26.28 1.18 11.49
N SER A 214 27.23 1.63 10.66
CA SER A 214 26.94 2.64 9.65
C SER A 214 26.12 2.09 8.47
N SER A 215 25.34 2.96 7.82
CA SER A 215 24.65 2.66 6.57
C SER A 215 25.63 2.24 5.47
N ARG A 216 26.84 2.81 5.44
CA ARG A 216 27.91 2.34 4.54
C ARG A 216 28.17 0.84 4.73
N ARG A 217 28.20 0.35 5.96
CA ARG A 217 28.42 -1.08 6.25
C ARG A 217 27.18 -1.92 5.94
N LEU A 218 25.98 -1.40 6.16
CA LEU A 218 24.73 -2.02 5.69
C LEU A 218 24.81 -2.35 4.20
N TYR A 219 25.16 -1.36 3.38
CA TYR A 219 25.16 -1.48 1.93
C TYR A 219 26.41 -2.16 1.37
N ALA A 220 27.54 -2.14 2.08
CA ALA A 220 28.72 -2.91 1.68
C ALA A 220 28.51 -4.42 1.88
N ASP A 221 27.92 -4.82 3.00
CA ASP A 221 28.01 -6.21 3.48
C ASP A 221 26.67 -6.95 3.52
N LEU A 222 25.55 -6.26 3.81
CA LEU A 222 24.28 -6.93 4.14
C LEU A 222 23.25 -6.84 3.01
N VAL A 223 23.16 -5.69 2.34
CA VAL A 223 22.22 -5.44 1.25
C VAL A 223 22.95 -4.68 0.12
N PRO A 224 23.75 -5.36 -0.70
CA PRO A 224 24.66 -4.72 -1.67
C PRO A 224 23.94 -4.26 -2.95
N PHE A 225 22.91 -3.43 -2.79
CA PHE A 225 22.28 -2.73 -3.89
C PHE A 225 23.17 -1.57 -4.37
N GLY A 226 22.86 -1.02 -5.55
CA GLY A 226 23.54 0.16 -6.07
C GLY A 226 23.09 1.44 -5.36
N SER A 227 23.81 2.53 -5.65
CA SER A 227 23.69 3.83 -4.96
C SER A 227 22.28 4.40 -4.91
N ALA A 228 21.45 4.21 -5.94
CA ALA A 228 20.08 4.73 -5.94
C ALA A 228 19.20 4.11 -4.84
N TYR A 229 19.58 2.93 -4.33
CA TYR A 229 18.89 2.23 -3.24
C TYR A 229 19.60 2.35 -1.89
N HIS A 230 20.63 3.21 -1.79
CA HIS A 230 21.34 3.53 -0.54
C HIS A 230 20.57 4.57 0.29
N ASN A 231 19.32 4.26 0.62
CA ASN A 231 18.39 5.18 1.27
C ASN A 231 18.30 5.05 2.79
N VAL A 232 19.14 4.25 3.45
CA VAL A 232 19.35 4.33 4.91
C VAL A 232 20.46 5.34 5.17
N VAL A 233 20.20 6.29 6.08
CA VAL A 233 21.06 7.43 6.36
C VAL A 233 21.79 7.22 7.69
N ASP A 234 23.09 7.57 7.71
CA ASP A 234 23.99 7.54 8.86
C ASP A 234 24.14 6.17 9.54
N GLU A 235 23.34 5.89 10.58
CA GLU A 235 23.49 4.74 11.47
C GLU A 235 22.25 3.84 11.46
N VAL A 236 22.49 2.54 11.51
CA VAL A 236 21.50 1.50 11.77
C VAL A 236 21.65 1.02 13.20
N SER A 237 20.54 0.91 13.93
CA SER A 237 20.49 0.33 15.27
C SER A 237 19.61 -0.93 15.25
N LEU A 238 20.17 -2.06 15.69
CA LEU A 238 19.47 -3.34 15.78
C LEU A 238 19.36 -3.81 17.23
N GLY A 239 18.15 -4.01 17.72
CA GLY A 239 17.84 -4.66 18.99
C GLY A 239 16.94 -5.88 18.79
N ARG A 240 16.79 -6.74 19.81
CA ARG A 240 15.83 -7.86 19.74
C ARG A 240 14.39 -7.39 19.51
N ALA A 241 14.06 -6.22 20.05
CA ALA A 241 12.73 -5.60 19.91
C ALA A 241 12.50 -4.94 18.55
N GLY A 242 13.53 -4.76 17.71
CA GLY A 242 13.38 -4.12 16.41
C GLY A 242 14.64 -3.52 15.82
N ALA A 243 14.48 -2.89 14.66
CA ALA A 243 15.49 -2.09 14.00
C ALA A 243 15.02 -0.64 13.86
N THR A 244 15.94 0.31 13.98
CA THR A 244 15.67 1.73 13.76
C THR A 244 16.78 2.35 12.91
N ALA A 245 16.39 3.28 12.04
CA ALA A 245 17.30 4.15 11.31
C ALA A 245 16.55 5.37 10.76
N THR A 246 17.29 6.36 10.27
CA THR A 246 16.75 7.38 9.37
C THR A 246 16.79 6.85 7.94
N VAL A 247 15.73 7.06 7.17
CA VAL A 247 15.66 6.69 5.75
C VAL A 247 15.33 7.89 4.88
N SER A 248 15.87 7.92 3.67
CA SER A 248 15.70 8.97 2.68
C SER A 248 14.59 8.63 1.68
N GLY A 249 13.87 9.66 1.25
CA GLY A 249 12.96 9.63 0.10
C GLY A 249 13.67 9.55 -1.25
N GLY A 250 15.00 9.46 -1.28
CA GLY A 250 15.81 9.47 -2.50
C GLY A 250 15.75 10.80 -3.25
N ASP A 251 16.51 10.92 -4.33
CA ASP A 251 16.61 12.15 -5.12
C ASP A 251 15.96 12.05 -6.51
N PHE A 252 15.50 10.86 -6.89
CA PHE A 252 14.91 10.57 -8.20
C PHE A 252 13.43 10.95 -8.22
N ARG A 253 13.11 12.05 -8.89
CA ARG A 253 11.74 12.59 -8.98
C ARG A 253 10.85 11.71 -9.85
N GLU A 254 11.41 11.05 -10.85
CA GLU A 254 10.74 10.10 -11.73
C GLU A 254 10.25 8.84 -11.00
N ALA A 255 10.81 8.53 -9.83
CA ALA A 255 10.36 7.43 -8.98
C ALA A 255 9.05 7.75 -8.23
N VAL A 256 8.66 9.03 -8.16
CA VAL A 256 7.47 9.44 -7.42
C VAL A 256 6.21 9.07 -8.20
N GLY A 257 5.41 8.21 -7.58
CA GLY A 257 4.11 7.81 -8.10
C GLY A 257 2.95 8.19 -7.17
N PRO A 258 1.75 7.65 -7.41
CA PRO A 258 0.57 7.90 -6.57
C PRO A 258 0.73 7.45 -5.12
N LEU A 259 1.75 6.65 -4.81
CA LEU A 259 2.06 6.18 -3.46
C LEU A 259 3.16 6.98 -2.76
N GLY A 260 3.67 8.06 -3.37
CA GLY A 260 4.82 8.83 -2.87
C GLY A 260 6.16 8.31 -3.38
N SER A 261 7.24 8.58 -2.67
CA SER A 261 8.56 8.01 -2.95
C SER A 261 8.64 6.54 -2.55
N PRO A 262 9.15 5.64 -3.41
CA PRO A 262 9.25 4.21 -3.12
C PRO A 262 10.42 3.87 -2.17
N PHE A 263 11.42 4.74 -2.09
CA PHE A 263 12.70 4.47 -1.44
C PHE A 263 12.62 4.25 0.09
N PRO A 264 11.80 4.97 0.87
CA PRO A 264 11.70 4.74 2.31
C PRO A 264 11.17 3.35 2.67
N PHE A 265 10.17 2.84 1.94
CA PHE A 265 9.64 1.50 2.20
C PHE A 265 10.66 0.43 1.79
N ASP A 266 11.39 0.63 0.69
CA ASP A 266 12.47 -0.27 0.29
C ASP A 266 13.60 -0.32 1.33
N ALA A 267 14.05 0.84 1.81
CA ALA A 267 15.02 0.95 2.89
C ALA A 267 14.54 0.28 4.19
N ALA A 268 13.25 0.36 4.50
CA ALA A 268 12.70 -0.34 5.66
C ALA A 268 12.76 -1.87 5.50
N MET A 269 12.61 -2.40 4.29
CA MET A 269 12.83 -3.82 4.01
C MET A 269 14.32 -4.21 4.14
N HIS A 270 15.26 -3.30 3.85
CA HIS A 270 16.68 -3.52 4.13
C HIS A 270 16.97 -3.65 5.63
N LEU A 271 16.33 -2.81 6.46
CA LEU A 271 16.45 -2.91 7.92
C LEU A 271 15.86 -4.22 8.45
N ALA A 272 14.71 -4.66 7.92
CA ALA A 272 14.13 -5.96 8.24
C ALA A 272 15.06 -7.12 7.85
N CYS A 273 15.71 -7.02 6.69
CA CYS A 273 16.73 -7.98 6.25
C CYS A 273 17.91 -8.01 7.22
N ALA A 274 18.49 -6.85 7.56
CA ALA A 274 19.60 -6.74 8.50
C ALA A 274 19.25 -7.31 9.89
N TRP A 275 18.04 -7.07 10.37
CA TRP A 275 17.54 -7.68 11.61
C TRP A 275 17.50 -9.22 11.51
N GLY A 276 16.96 -9.76 10.41
CA GLY A 276 16.95 -11.22 10.17
C GLY A 276 18.35 -11.82 10.07
N GLN A 277 19.29 -11.10 9.46
CA GLN A 277 20.69 -11.52 9.38
C GLN A 277 21.34 -11.61 10.76
N ARG A 278 21.06 -10.66 11.66
CA ARG A 278 21.59 -10.65 13.03
C ARG A 278 20.97 -11.72 13.92
N TYR A 279 19.64 -11.74 14.01
CA TYR A 279 18.91 -12.47 15.04
C TYR A 279 18.35 -13.81 14.59
N ARG A 280 18.26 -14.05 13.28
CA ARG A 280 17.81 -15.33 12.71
C ARG A 280 18.88 -16.00 11.85
N ASN A 281 20.03 -15.37 11.66
CA ASN A 281 21.11 -15.85 10.78
C ASN A 281 20.62 -16.17 9.35
N VAL A 282 19.71 -15.35 8.82
CA VAL A 282 19.08 -15.54 7.51
C VAL A 282 19.14 -14.26 6.69
N VAL A 283 19.54 -14.38 5.42
CA VAL A 283 19.37 -13.32 4.42
C VAL A 283 17.97 -13.47 3.80
N ALA A 284 17.02 -12.64 4.25
CA ALA A 284 15.63 -12.72 3.83
C ALA A 284 15.21 -11.59 2.89
N PHE A 285 14.25 -11.91 2.04
CA PHE A 285 13.68 -11.03 1.02
C PHE A 285 12.19 -10.86 1.26
N PRO A 286 11.60 -9.72 0.87
CA PRO A 286 10.18 -9.50 1.01
C PRO A 286 9.39 -10.47 0.13
N VAL A 287 8.37 -11.09 0.70
CA VAL A 287 7.42 -11.97 -0.03
C VAL A 287 5.99 -11.46 0.03
N GLY A 288 5.73 -10.37 0.75
CA GLY A 288 4.44 -9.70 0.79
C GLY A 288 4.16 -9.02 2.12
N PHE A 289 2.95 -8.52 2.32
CA PHE A 289 2.51 -7.89 3.56
C PHE A 289 1.00 -8.09 3.78
N ASP A 290 0.54 -8.02 5.02
CA ASP A 290 -0.89 -8.17 5.32
C ASP A 290 -1.65 -6.87 5.05
N ARG A 291 -1.09 -5.71 5.43
CA ARG A 291 -1.70 -4.40 5.19
C ARG A 291 -0.64 -3.31 5.03
N ARG A 292 -0.89 -2.33 4.16
CA ARG A 292 -0.11 -1.11 4.00
C ARG A 292 -1.03 0.10 3.93
N GLU A 293 -0.68 1.15 4.67
CA GLU A 293 -1.44 2.39 4.76
C GLU A 293 -0.49 3.58 4.60
N ILE A 294 -0.77 4.41 3.59
CA ILE A 294 -0.01 5.63 3.29
C ILE A 294 -0.83 6.82 3.76
N ILE A 295 -0.46 7.36 4.91
CA ILE A 295 -1.15 8.47 5.57
C ILE A 295 -0.75 9.78 4.89
N ASN A 296 0.56 10.02 4.82
CA ASN A 296 1.18 11.14 4.13
C ASN A 296 2.25 10.58 3.18
N PRO A 297 2.02 10.62 1.86
CA PRO A 297 2.99 10.11 0.89
C PRO A 297 4.38 10.69 1.13
N THR A 298 5.37 9.81 1.14
CA THR A 298 6.78 10.19 1.24
C THR A 298 7.21 10.99 0.00
N SER A 299 8.23 11.83 0.14
CA SER A 299 8.69 12.77 -0.88
C SER A 299 10.20 12.65 -1.11
N PRO A 300 10.68 12.84 -2.36
CA PRO A 300 12.11 12.95 -2.62
C PRO A 300 12.76 14.09 -1.84
N GLY A 301 14.01 13.90 -1.44
CA GLY A 301 14.80 14.84 -0.65
C GLY A 301 14.36 14.99 0.81
N GLU A 302 13.29 14.33 1.24
CA GLU A 302 12.89 14.28 2.64
C GLU A 302 13.41 13.02 3.34
N THR A 303 13.54 13.09 4.66
CA THR A 303 13.93 11.96 5.51
C THR A 303 12.83 11.55 6.47
N TYR A 304 12.79 10.28 6.80
CA TYR A 304 11.80 9.66 7.68
C TYR A 304 12.51 8.83 8.75
N ARG A 305 12.01 8.86 9.98
CA ARG A 305 12.44 7.90 11.00
C ARG A 305 11.73 6.58 10.72
N CYS A 306 12.50 5.53 10.49
CA CYS A 306 11.99 4.19 10.27
C CYS A 306 12.12 3.35 11.54
N ARG A 307 11.04 2.66 11.91
CA ARG A 307 11.04 1.63 12.95
C ARG A 307 10.48 0.33 12.39
N VAL A 308 11.22 -0.75 12.57
CA VAL A 308 10.85 -2.11 12.17
C VAL A 308 10.73 -2.97 13.41
N PHE A 309 9.56 -3.57 13.62
CA PHE A 309 9.24 -4.38 14.79
C PHE A 309 9.02 -5.83 14.36
N PRO A 310 9.89 -6.78 14.74
CA PRO A 310 9.66 -8.20 14.51
C PRO A 310 8.46 -8.69 15.32
N HIS A 311 7.70 -9.60 14.74
CA HIS A 311 6.78 -10.44 15.49
C HIS A 311 7.55 -11.61 16.12
N GLU A 312 7.10 -12.10 17.28
CA GLU A 312 7.77 -13.17 18.03
C GLU A 312 7.61 -14.57 17.38
N ASP A 313 7.14 -14.66 16.13
CA ASP A 313 6.85 -15.92 15.45
C ASP A 313 8.13 -16.72 15.14
N GLU A 314 8.16 -18.00 15.51
CA GLU A 314 9.30 -18.91 15.28
C GLU A 314 9.29 -19.61 13.91
N GLY A 315 8.46 -19.14 12.97
CA GLY A 315 8.35 -19.71 11.64
C GLY A 315 9.55 -19.39 10.71
N THR A 316 9.58 -20.08 9.57
CA THR A 316 10.53 -19.80 8.46
C THR A 316 10.22 -18.49 7.72
N ILE A 317 9.02 -17.94 7.92
CA ILE A 317 8.62 -16.61 7.46
C ILE A 317 8.70 -15.67 8.66
N MET A 318 9.58 -14.69 8.57
CA MET A 318 9.66 -13.61 9.56
C MET A 318 8.58 -12.58 9.25
N ARG A 319 7.92 -12.08 10.29
CA ARG A 319 6.90 -11.04 10.17
C ARG A 319 7.35 -9.76 10.87
N PHE A 320 7.04 -8.62 10.26
CA PHE A 320 7.38 -7.32 10.81
C PHE A 320 6.23 -6.32 10.71
N HIS A 321 6.16 -5.40 11.66
CA HIS A 321 5.44 -4.14 11.53
C HIS A 321 6.44 -3.01 11.28
N ILE A 322 6.15 -2.15 10.32
CA ILE A 322 7.02 -1.03 9.93
C ILE A 322 6.25 0.26 10.07
N TRP A 323 6.96 1.27 10.56
CA TRP A 323 6.49 2.63 10.69
C TRP A 323 7.50 3.59 10.11
N LEU A 324 7.03 4.44 9.19
CA LEU A 324 7.76 5.57 8.67
C LEU A 324 7.13 6.84 9.26
N LEU A 325 7.94 7.58 10.00
CA LEU A 325 7.54 8.81 10.68
C LEU A 325 8.23 9.99 10.00
N GLY A 326 7.45 10.95 9.53
CA GLY A 326 7.96 12.19 8.95
C GLY A 326 8.37 13.21 10.01
N LYS A 327 8.35 14.49 9.64
CA LYS A 327 8.61 15.61 10.56
C LYS A 327 7.63 15.57 11.74
N ASP A 328 8.15 15.95 12.92
CA ASP A 328 7.42 15.97 14.19
C ASP A 328 6.80 14.60 14.57
N ASP A 329 7.44 13.50 14.17
CA ASP A 329 6.99 12.12 14.42
C ASP A 329 5.58 11.81 13.90
N ARG A 330 5.11 12.57 12.90
CA ARG A 330 3.83 12.30 12.25
C ARG A 330 3.93 11.04 11.39
N PRO A 331 2.98 10.09 11.50
CA PRO A 331 2.97 8.92 10.64
C PRO A 331 2.89 9.32 9.16
N ALA A 332 3.86 8.87 8.37
CA ALA A 332 3.84 8.98 6.92
C ALA A 332 3.23 7.71 6.31
N GLU A 333 3.71 6.55 6.75
CA GLU A 333 3.31 5.26 6.23
C GLU A 333 3.45 4.18 7.30
N ALA A 334 2.57 3.17 7.28
CA ALA A 334 2.82 1.93 8.00
C ALA A 334 2.52 0.69 7.16
N ILE A 335 3.28 -0.35 7.47
CA ILE A 335 3.18 -1.66 6.85
C ILE A 335 3.05 -2.67 7.97
N LEU A 336 1.95 -3.42 7.96
CA LEU A 336 1.65 -4.42 8.97
C LEU A 336 1.81 -5.82 8.38
N GLY A 337 2.49 -6.68 9.14
CA GLY A 337 2.72 -8.06 8.75
C GLY A 337 3.54 -8.16 7.47
N LEU A 338 4.57 -7.33 7.29
CA LEU A 338 5.57 -7.54 6.25
C LEU A 338 6.16 -8.94 6.44
N ARG A 339 6.09 -9.76 5.40
CA ARG A 339 6.58 -11.14 5.38
C ARG A 339 7.93 -11.15 4.67
N MET A 340 8.94 -11.67 5.36
CA MET A 340 10.30 -11.85 4.83
C MET A 340 10.69 -13.33 4.89
N ARG A 341 11.32 -13.85 3.84
CA ARG A 341 11.78 -15.25 3.77
C ARG A 341 13.07 -15.38 2.98
N ASP A 342 13.88 -16.39 3.29
CA ASP A 342 14.97 -16.83 2.43
C ASP A 342 14.42 -17.45 1.12
N ILE A 343 14.67 -16.78 0.00
CA ILE A 343 14.35 -17.30 -1.35
C ILE A 343 15.58 -17.89 -2.06
N SER A 344 16.76 -17.78 -1.46
CA SER A 344 18.02 -18.34 -1.95
C SER A 344 18.19 -19.81 -1.58
N GLY A 345 17.43 -20.31 -0.60
CA GLY A 345 17.52 -21.69 -0.12
C GLY A 345 18.83 -21.95 0.64
N GLY A 346 19.29 -20.97 1.43
CA GLY A 346 20.49 -21.05 2.25
C GLY A 346 21.80 -20.76 1.53
N ARG A 347 21.76 -20.40 0.24
CA ARG A 347 22.96 -20.01 -0.53
C ARG A 347 23.58 -18.72 -0.02
N LEU A 348 22.73 -17.75 0.35
CA LEU A 348 23.18 -16.49 0.95
C LEU A 348 23.27 -16.65 2.47
N ARG A 349 24.42 -16.28 3.04
CA ARG A 349 24.66 -16.34 4.48
C ARG A 349 25.07 -14.96 5.01
N PRO A 350 24.58 -14.57 6.20
CA PRO A 350 25.04 -13.34 6.84
C PRO A 350 26.54 -13.38 7.15
N PRO A 351 27.24 -12.24 7.06
CA PRO A 351 28.63 -12.15 7.47
C PRO A 351 28.78 -12.32 8.99
N ALA A 352 29.95 -12.81 9.44
CA ALA A 352 30.15 -13.18 10.84
C ALA A 352 29.90 -12.03 11.83
N TRP A 353 30.31 -10.81 11.46
CA TRP A 353 30.29 -9.65 12.34
C TRP A 353 28.88 -9.19 12.76
N VAL A 354 27.84 -9.48 11.96
CA VAL A 354 26.48 -9.03 12.26
C VAL A 354 25.69 -10.03 13.09
N ARG A 355 26.06 -11.32 13.02
CA ARG A 355 25.36 -12.41 13.69
C ARG A 355 25.50 -12.30 15.19
N GLU A 356 24.40 -12.51 15.89
CA GLU A 356 24.42 -12.59 17.34
C GLU A 356 24.71 -14.03 17.79
N GLY A 357 25.61 -14.20 18.77
CA GLY A 357 25.87 -15.49 19.40
C GLY A 357 26.67 -16.49 18.55
N VAL A 358 27.42 -16.01 17.56
CA VAL A 358 28.30 -16.82 16.68
C VAL A 358 29.77 -16.53 16.91
#